data_AF-A0A2V5R0H4-F1
#
_entry.id   AF-A0A2V5R0H4-F1
#
_cell.length_a   1.000
_cell.length_b   1.000
_cell.length_c   1.000
_cell.angle_alpha   90.00
_cell.angle_beta   90.00
_cell.angle_gamma   90.00
#
_symmetry.space_group_name_H-M   'P 1'
#
loop_
_entity.id
_entity.type
_entity.pdbx_description
1 polymer ?
#
loop_
_entity_poly.entity_id
_entity_poly.type
_entity_poly.pdbx_seq_one_letter_code
_entity_poly.pdbx_strand_id
1 'polypeptide(L)' 'MTGASELAASALQTKTAEISTTGAGNAEVAVAETLKVVITGAGKVQYSGNPPTIEKHISGAGSVRHRD' A
#
# COMPACT_ATOMS: atom_id res chain seq x y z
N MET A 1 -6.63 6.09 4.89
CA MET A 1 -6.40 5.74 6.32
C MET A 1 -5.77 6.94 6.99
N THR A 2 -6.27 7.37 8.15
CA THR A 2 -5.76 8.54 8.89
C THR A 2 -5.45 8.15 10.34
N GLY A 3 -4.33 8.64 10.87
CA GLY A 3 -3.90 8.35 12.24
C GLY A 3 -3.08 7.06 12.35
N ALA A 4 -3.22 6.34 13.46
CA ALA A 4 -2.61 5.02 13.67
C ALA A 4 -3.56 3.93 13.16
N SER A 5 -3.20 3.23 12.09
CA SER A 5 -4.15 2.32 11.42
C SER A 5 -3.48 1.14 10.72
N GLU A 6 -4.22 0.03 10.63
CA GLU A 6 -3.79 -1.20 9.98
C GLU A 6 -4.87 -1.70 9.01
N LEU A 7 -4.47 -2.06 7.80
CA LEU A 7 -5.32 -2.65 6.76
C LEU A 7 -4.74 -4.00 6.34
N ALA A 8 -5.44 -5.08 6.68
CA ALA A 8 -5.09 -6.43 6.25
C ALA A 8 -6.04 -6.90 5.14
N ALA A 9 -5.61 -6.77 3.89
CA ALA A 9 -6.38 -7.16 2.70
C ALA A 9 -5.60 -8.10 1.77
N SER A 10 -4.61 -8.83 2.30
CA SER A 10 -3.78 -9.80 1.57
C SER A 10 -4.58 -10.96 0.95
N ALA A 11 -5.74 -11.30 1.53
CA ALA A 11 -6.62 -12.35 1.00
C ALA A 11 -7.59 -11.84 -0.09
N LEU A 12 -7.70 -10.52 -0.27
CA LEU A 12 -8.57 -9.91 -1.27
C LEU A 12 -7.77 -9.67 -2.54
N GLN A 13 -7.91 -10.55 -3.53
CA GLN A 13 -7.30 -10.35 -4.83
C GLN A 13 -8.01 -9.24 -5.58
N THR A 14 -7.31 -8.14 -5.84
CA THR A 14 -7.82 -7.03 -6.65
C THR A 14 -7.04 -6.89 -7.94
N LYS A 15 -7.69 -6.37 -8.97
CA LYS A 15 -6.99 -5.93 -10.19
C LYS A 15 -6.28 -4.61 -9.94
N THR A 16 -7.00 -3.67 -9.35
CA THR A 16 -6.53 -2.34 -9.04
C THR A 16 -6.68 -2.07 -7.55
N ALA A 17 -5.63 -1.53 -6.93
CA ALA A 17 -5.63 -1.09 -5.55
C ALA A 17 -5.12 0.35 -5.44
N GLU A 18 -5.88 1.19 -4.76
CA GLU A 18 -5.45 2.55 -4.39
C GLU A 18 -5.40 2.67 -2.87
N ILE A 19 -4.23 2.98 -2.34
CA ILE A 19 -3.98 3.09 -0.90
C ILE A 19 -3.49 4.50 -0.62
N SER A 20 -4.24 5.24 0.19
CA SER A 20 -3.83 6.55 0.70
C SER A 20 -3.77 6.51 2.22
N THR A 21 -2.60 6.76 2.80
CA THR A 21 -2.37 6.76 4.25
C THR A 21 -1.73 8.07 4.73
N THR A 22 -2.27 8.62 5.82
CA THR A 22 -1.77 9.83 6.46
C THR A 22 -1.59 9.58 7.97
N GLY A 23 -0.38 9.76 8.50
CA GLY A 23 -0.06 9.51 9.91
C GLY A 23 0.91 8.34 10.10
N ALA A 24 0.50 7.32 10.85
CA ALA A 24 1.27 6.12 11.18
C ALA A 24 0.50 4.86 10.75
N GLY A 25 0.63 4.44 9.48
CA GLY A 25 -0.25 3.43 8.90
C GLY A 25 0.46 2.26 8.21
N ASN A 26 -0.05 1.04 8.43
CA ASN A 26 0.39 -0.16 7.73
C ASN A 26 -0.72 -0.74 6.86
N ALA A 27 -0.40 -1.16 5.63
CA ALA A 27 -1.36 -1.81 4.74
C ALA A 27 -0.75 -3.02 4.05
N GLU A 28 -1.53 -4.09 3.90
CA GLU A 28 -1.20 -5.28 3.13
C GLU A 28 -2.28 -5.56 2.09
N VAL A 29 -1.90 -5.72 0.82
CA VAL A 29 -2.84 -5.95 -0.30
C VAL A 29 -2.33 -7.00 -1.29
N ALA A 30 -3.24 -7.65 -2.01
CA ALA A 30 -2.92 -8.50 -3.16
C ALA A 30 -3.46 -7.86 -4.44
N VAL A 31 -2.57 -7.58 -5.40
CA VAL A 31 -2.92 -6.78 -6.60
C VAL A 31 -2.31 -7.38 -7.87
N ALA A 32 -3.11 -7.46 -8.93
CA ALA A 32 -2.73 -8.13 -10.18
C ALA A 32 -2.33 -7.18 -11.32
N GLU A 33 -2.90 -5.96 -11.39
CA GLU A 33 -2.71 -5.07 -12.54
C GLU A 33 -2.08 -3.72 -12.14
N THR A 34 -2.75 -2.93 -11.31
CA THR A 34 -2.32 -1.56 -10.98
C THR A 34 -2.33 -1.30 -9.47
N LEU A 35 -1.20 -0.85 -8.94
CA LEU A 35 -1.06 -0.45 -7.55
C LEU A 35 -0.70 1.04 -7.46
N LYS A 36 -1.55 1.83 -6.80
CA LYS A 36 -1.28 3.24 -6.50
C LYS A 36 -1.22 3.46 -5.00
N VAL A 37 -0.11 3.99 -4.52
CA VAL A 37 0.16 4.17 -3.10
C VAL A 37 0.57 5.61 -2.80
N VAL A 38 -0.12 6.25 -1.86
CA VAL A 38 0.21 7.57 -1.33
C VAL A 38 0.41 7.46 0.18
N ILE A 39 1.59 7.82 0.67
CA ILE A 39 1.96 7.79 2.09
C ILE A 39 2.37 9.21 2.52
N THR A 40 1.69 9.76 3.52
CA THR A 40 2.03 11.04 4.15
C THR A 40 2.30 10.80 5.64
N GLY A 41 3.55 10.90 6.08
CA GLY A 41 3.97 10.60 7.46
C GLY A 41 4.86 9.35 7.53
N ALA A 42 4.58 8.47 8.49
CA ALA A 42 5.28 7.20 8.68
C ALA A 42 4.35 6.03 8.29
N GLY A 43 4.84 5.08 7.51
CA GLY A 43 3.97 3.97 7.13
C GLY A 43 4.61 2.93 6.24
N LYS A 44 4.02 1.74 6.23
CA LYS A 44 4.49 0.64 5.39
C LYS A 44 3.34 0.06 4.59
N VAL A 45 3.53 -0.04 3.28
CA VAL A 45 2.62 -0.77 2.40
C VAL A 45 3.33 -2.01 1.86
N GLN A 46 2.75 -3.16 2.12
CA GLN A 46 3.18 -4.44 1.58
C GLN A 46 2.18 -4.88 0.52
N TYR A 47 2.67 -5.32 -0.62
CA TYR A 47 1.81 -5.83 -1.68
C TYR A 47 2.31 -7.17 -2.20
N SER A 48 1.39 -8.03 -2.57
CA SER A 48 1.65 -9.32 -3.23
C SER A 48 1.01 -9.35 -4.62
N GLY A 49 1.46 -10.28 -5.47
CA GLY A 49 1.11 -10.32 -6.88
C GLY A 49 2.18 -9.70 -7.77
N ASN A 50 1.87 -9.51 -9.06
CA ASN A 50 2.81 -8.98 -10.04
C ASN A 50 2.16 -7.88 -10.89
N PRO A 51 1.79 -6.73 -10.30
CA PRO A 51 1.19 -5.64 -11.05
C PRO A 51 2.22 -5.03 -12.02
N PRO A 52 1.93 -4.94 -13.34
CA PRO A 52 2.79 -4.25 -14.29
C PRO A 52 2.94 -2.74 -14.00
N THR A 53 1.98 -2.14 -13.30
CA THR A 53 1.98 -0.70 -13.00
C THR A 53 1.99 -0.46 -11.48
N ILE A 54 3.02 0.24 -11.00
CA ILE A 54 3.15 0.63 -9.59
C ILE A 54 3.48 2.12 -9.48
N GLU A 55 2.55 2.89 -8.95
CA GLU A 55 2.73 4.31 -8.62
C GLU A 55 2.88 4.47 -7.12
N LYS A 56 3.95 5.14 -6.68
CA LYS A 56 4.20 5.40 -5.26
C LYS A 56 4.60 6.85 -5.02
N HIS A 57 3.88 7.51 -4.13
CA HIS A 57 4.22 8.83 -3.62
C HIS A 57 4.35 8.76 -2.11
N ILE A 58 5.53 9.12 -1.61
CA ILE A 58 5.86 9.03 -0.19
C ILE A 58 6.40 10.38 0.26
N SER A 59 5.73 10.98 1.24
CA SER A 59 6.15 12.19 1.93
C SER A 59 6.36 11.89 3.40
N GLY A 60 7.62 11.72 3.83
CA GLY A 60 7.99 11.35 5.19
C GLY A 60 8.76 10.03 5.28
N ALA A 61 8.61 9.31 6.38
CA ALA A 61 9.29 8.04 6.68
C ALA A 61 8.43 6.83 6.27
N GLY A 62 8.09 6.75 4.99
CA GLY A 62 7.26 5.67 4.43
C GLY A 62 8.04 4.64 3.60
N SER A 63 7.50 3.44 3.45
CA SER A 63 8.05 2.42 2.54
C SER A 63 6.96 1.61 1.84
N VAL A 64 7.23 1.21 0.59
CA VAL A 64 6.39 0.28 -0.18
C VAL A 64 7.26 -0.92 -0.56
N ARG A 65 6.85 -2.13 -0.19
CA ARG A 65 7.61 -3.36 -0.42
C ARG A 65 6.75 -4.44 -1.05
N HIS A 66 7.34 -5.17 -1.99
CA HIS A 66 6.78 -6.42 -2.47
C HIS A 66 6.92 -7.48 -1.37
N ARG A 67 5.90 -8.30 -1.18
CA ARG A 67 5.88 -9.44 -0.28
C ARG A 67 5.93 -10.70 -1.15
N ASP A 68 7.00 -11.48 -0.97
CA ASP A 68 7.24 -12.77 -1.63
C ASP A 68 6.11 -13.78 -1.36
#